data_AF-A0A5N9H7D2-F1
#
_entry.id   AF-A0A5N9H7D2-F1
#
_cell.length_a   1.000
_cell.length_b   1.000
_cell.length_c   1.000
_cell.angle_alpha   90.00
_cell.angle_beta   90.00
_cell.angle_gamma   90.00
#
_symmetry.space_group_name_H-M   'P 1'
#
loop_
_entity.id
_entity.type
_entity.pdbx_description
1 polymer ?
#
loop_
_entity_poly.entity_id
_entity_poly.type
_entity_poly.pdbx_seq_one_letter_code
_entity_poly.pdbx_strand_id
1 'polypeptide(L)' 'MDVLPGEEEQMVKNLAREFLEAECPPSLAREMEKDNLGYPPELWKKISDLG' A
#
# COMPACT_ATOMS: atom_id res chain seq x y z
N MET A 1 13.45 -23.59 -10.11
CA MET A 1 13.14 -22.67 -8.99
C MET A 1 11.69 -22.30 -9.18
N ASP A 2 10.84 -22.57 -8.19
CA ASP A 2 9.46 -22.12 -8.23
C ASP A 2 9.43 -20.62 -7.92
N VAL A 3 8.66 -19.87 -8.70
CA VAL A 3 8.57 -18.40 -8.65
C VAL A 3 7.14 -17.94 -8.37
N LEU A 4 6.21 -18.88 -8.22
CA LEU A 4 4.83 -18.58 -7.91
C LEU A 4 4.66 -18.42 -6.39
N PRO A 5 3.90 -17.40 -5.95
CA PRO A 5 3.66 -17.20 -4.54
C PRO A 5 2.79 -18.32 -3.96
N GLY A 6 3.08 -18.70 -2.73
CA GLY A 6 2.24 -19.61 -1.93
C GLY A 6 0.93 -18.96 -1.50
N GLU A 7 0.05 -19.73 -0.84
CA GLU A 7 -1.25 -19.22 -0.37
C GLU A 7 -1.11 -18.02 0.57
N GLU A 8 -0.22 -18.10 1.56
CA GLU A 8 -0.01 -17.02 2.53
C GLU A 8 0.53 -15.74 1.85
N GLU A 9 1.50 -15.88 0.95
CA GLU A 9 2.04 -14.75 0.18
C GLU A 9 0.98 -14.12 -0.72
N GLN A 10 0.11 -14.95 -1.30
CA GLN A 10 -1.01 -14.47 -2.12
C GLN A 10 -2.06 -13.75 -1.26
N MET A 11 -2.31 -14.18 -0.03
CA MET A 11 -3.19 -13.46 0.92
C MET A 11 -2.61 -12.08 1.27
N VAL A 12 -1.32 -12.00 1.63
CA VAL A 12 -0.66 -10.72 1.95
C VAL A 12 -0.70 -9.77 0.74
N LYS A 13 -0.41 -10.28 -0.45
CA LYS A 13 -0.49 -9.51 -1.70
C LYS A 13 -1.89 -8.97 -1.98
N ASN A 14 -2.92 -9.77 -1.73
CA ASN A 14 -4.31 -9.35 -1.95
C ASN A 14 -4.72 -8.27 -0.95
N LEU A 15 -4.41 -8.45 0.34
CA LEU A 15 -4.67 -7.45 1.38
C LEU A 15 -3.99 -6.11 1.07
N ALA A 16 -2.70 -6.15 0.70
CA ALA A 16 -1.96 -4.95 0.32
C ALA A 16 -2.56 -4.26 -0.91
N ARG A 17 -3.00 -5.03 -1.91
CA ARG A 17 -3.67 -4.49 -3.09
C ARG A 17 -4.97 -3.79 -2.73
N GLU A 18 -5.84 -4.45 -1.99
CA GLU A 18 -7.15 -3.90 -1.60
C GLU A 18 -6.98 -2.62 -0.78
N PHE A 19 -6.02 -2.60 0.14
CA PHE A 19 -5.68 -1.40 0.91
C PHE A 19 -5.24 -0.24 0.00
N LEU A 20 -4.28 -0.48 -0.90
CA LEU A 20 -3.76 0.58 -1.77
C LEU A 20 -4.82 1.08 -2.76
N GLU A 21 -5.70 0.20 -3.26
CA GLU A 21 -6.81 0.60 -4.13
C GLU A 21 -7.82 1.50 -3.39
N ALA A 22 -8.08 1.23 -2.11
CA ALA A 22 -8.98 2.04 -1.29
C ALA A 22 -8.36 3.37 -0.85
N GLU A 23 -7.08 3.37 -0.48
CA GLU A 23 -6.44 4.47 0.25
C GLU A 23 -5.52 5.34 -0.60
N CYS A 24 -5.11 4.89 -1.80
CA CYS A 24 -4.18 5.63 -2.67
C CYS A 24 -4.85 6.10 -3.98
N PRO A 25 -5.80 7.06 -3.94
CA PRO A 25 -6.37 7.62 -5.15
C PRO A 25 -5.33 8.46 -5.93
N PRO A 26 -5.51 8.67 -7.24
CA PRO A 26 -4.59 9.51 -8.04
C PRO A 26 -4.42 10.94 -7.53
N SER A 27 -5.39 11.49 -6.80
CA SER A 27 -5.28 12.80 -6.15
C SER A 27 -4.19 12.81 -5.08
N LEU A 28 -4.12 11.76 -4.27
CA LEU A 28 -3.10 11.61 -3.22
C LEU A 28 -1.70 11.59 -3.83
N ALA A 29 -1.52 10.87 -4.94
CA ALA A 29 -0.25 10.85 -5.67
C ALA A 29 0.18 12.25 -6.15
N ARG A 30 -0.77 13.05 -6.69
CA ARG A 30 -0.49 14.43 -7.12
C ARG A 30 -0.20 15.39 -5.97
N GLU A 31 -0.77 15.15 -4.80
CA GLU A 31 -0.48 15.92 -3.58
C GLU A 31 0.92 15.58 -3.08
N MET A 32 1.29 14.30 -3.07
CA MET A 32 2.63 13.83 -2.68
C MET A 32 3.76 14.39 -3.55
N GLU A 33 3.53 14.63 -4.85
CA GLU A 33 4.53 15.26 -5.73
C GLU A 33 4.99 16.65 -5.26
N LYS A 34 4.14 17.34 -4.48
CA LYS A 34 4.41 18.69 -3.96
C LYS A 34 4.84 18.68 -2.50
N ASP A 35 4.74 17.52 -1.84
CA ASP A 35 5.07 17.35 -0.43
C ASP A 35 6.56 17.00 -0.25
N ASN A 36 7.19 17.57 0.77
CA ASN A 36 8.63 17.42 1.00
C ASN A 36 9.01 16.08 1.66
N LEU A 37 8.08 15.39 2.33
CA LEU A 37 8.26 14.01 2.80
C LEU A 37 8.03 13.01 1.67
N GLY A 38 7.13 13.32 0.74
CA GLY A 38 6.79 12.45 -0.40
C GLY A 38 6.01 11.20 0.00
N TYR A 39 5.52 11.13 1.25
CA TYR A 39 4.57 10.12 1.71
C TYR A 39 3.65 10.66 2.81
N PRO A 40 2.38 10.22 2.86
CA PRO A 40 1.46 10.63 3.93
C PRO A 40 1.72 9.80 5.19
N PRO A 41 2.14 10.38 6.34
CA PRO A 41 2.43 9.61 7.55
C PRO A 41 1.22 8.82 8.07
N GLU A 42 0.02 9.37 7.96
CA GLU A 42 -1.23 8.71 8.37
C GLU A 42 -1.52 7.45 7.54
N LEU A 43 -1.26 7.49 6.23
CA LEU A 43 -1.42 6.33 5.34
C LEU A 43 -0.46 5.20 5.75
N TRP A 44 0.79 5.55 6.06
CA TRP A 44 1.81 4.61 6.52
C TRP A 44 1.48 4.03 7.90
N LYS A 45 0.92 4.84 8.79
CA LYS A 45 0.43 4.35 10.07
C LYS A 45 -0.69 3.33 9.87
N LYS A 46 -1.65 3.64 8.99
CA LYS A 46 -2.79 2.77 8.71
C LYS A 46 -2.39 1.40 8.15
N ILE A 47 -1.43 1.34 7.21
CA ILE A 47 -0.95 0.05 6.70
C ILE A 47 -0.15 -0.74 7.74
N SER A 48 0.59 -0.06 8.64
CA SER A 48 1.32 -0.71 9.73
C SER A 48 0.41 -1.34 10.79
N ASP A 49 -0.83 -0.85 10.91
CA ASP A 49 -1.81 -1.37 11.86
C ASP A 49 -2.56 -2.59 11.33
N LEU A 50 -2.33 -3.01 10.07
CA LEU A 50 -2.94 -4.18 9.46
C LEU A 50 -2.25 -5.52 9.82
N GLY A 51 -1.07 -5.49 10.46
CA GLY A 51 -0.35 -6.69 10.89
C GLY A 51 1.15 -6.48 11.08
#